data_AF-A0A5N7MXB6-F1
#
_entry.id   AF-A0A5N7MXB6-F1
#
_cell.length_a   1.000
_cell.length_b   1.000
_cell.length_c   1.000
_cell.angle_alpha   90.00
_cell.angle_beta   90.00
_cell.angle_gamma   90.00
#
_symmetry.space_group_name_H-M   'P 1'
#
loop_
_entity.id
_entity.type
_entity.pdbx_description
1 polymer ?
#
loop_
_entity_poly.entity_id
_entity_poly.type
_entity_poly.pdbx_seq_one_letter_code
_entity_poly.pdbx_strand_id
1 'polypeptide(L)'
;YAFGRTGQRTRLTEGRARTVGGRKARNEWSVLLRDHHPGYITWPEFEDNQKLLLENAHMKKNCARKSARGGRALLTGLMRCGHCGRMMRVFYGMGKGNAHRYQCRGDDAHVGSGLCIGIGGVRVDRAVAHEILDAVSERAVEAAILAAEQAERTRQDVIAAVRRELEQARYETSLAERRYELVDPAKRHVARELEARWNDALERAAQIERRLEELSSSLAASPPIDRNRLLQLAHDLPAAWNAAADMRSKQRLLHIVIQEIVCNLDDATNEAVLLIHWTGGRHSEVRVARVRSGRYPADGAPSAVKALRAMAGHWPDRELAVALNRMRCQTGDGHTWTTVRVREMRERLGLPQYVADPARPQTVTLMKTAEHFG
;
A
#
# COMPACT_ATOMS: atom_id res chain seq x y z
N TYR A 1 18.91 5.70 -26.65
CA TYR A 1 19.91 4.62 -26.56
C TYR A 1 20.24 4.33 -25.09
N ALA A 2 20.42 3.07 -24.70
CA ALA A 2 20.74 2.71 -23.31
C ALA A 2 21.76 1.56 -23.25
N PHE A 3 22.78 1.69 -22.41
CA PHE A 3 23.86 0.70 -22.23
C PHE A 3 24.12 0.41 -20.74
N GLY A 4 24.60 -0.79 -20.42
CA GLY A 4 24.88 -1.20 -19.04
C GLY A 4 23.63 -1.57 -18.22
N ARG A 5 22.57 -2.06 -18.87
CA ARG A 5 21.28 -2.40 -18.24
C ARG A 5 21.33 -3.62 -17.30
N THR A 6 22.38 -4.43 -17.41
CA THR A 6 22.61 -5.63 -16.61
C THR A 6 23.89 -5.49 -15.81
N GLY A 7 23.91 -6.10 -14.63
CA GLY A 7 25.07 -6.12 -13.75
C GLY A 7 25.05 -7.34 -12.84
N GLN A 8 26.18 -7.59 -12.19
CA GLN A 8 26.28 -8.62 -11.17
C GLN A 8 26.14 -7.98 -9.79
N ARG A 9 25.33 -8.58 -8.92
CA ARG A 9 25.23 -8.23 -7.50
C ARG A 9 25.61 -9.44 -6.66
N THR A 10 26.55 -9.25 -5.75
CA THR A 10 26.92 -10.28 -4.77
C THR A 10 25.97 -10.19 -3.58
N ARG A 11 25.25 -11.27 -3.31
CA ARG A 11 24.36 -11.40 -2.15
C ARG A 11 24.90 -12.49 -1.23
N LEU A 12 24.93 -12.22 0.06
CA LEU A 12 25.22 -13.24 1.06
C LEU A 12 23.97 -14.10 1.25
N THR A 13 24.04 -15.37 0.89
CA THR A 13 22.95 -16.34 1.08
C THR A 13 23.53 -17.48 1.92
N GLU A 14 22.97 -17.72 3.11
CA GLU A 14 23.44 -18.78 4.03
C GLU A 14 24.95 -18.68 4.36
N GLY A 15 25.44 -17.46 4.63
CA GLY A 15 26.84 -17.23 4.97
C GLY A 15 27.84 -17.35 3.81
N ARG A 16 27.37 -17.63 2.58
CA ARG A 16 28.22 -17.68 1.38
C ARG A 16 27.88 -16.55 0.42
N ALA A 17 28.91 -15.88 -0.11
CA ALA A 17 28.76 -14.88 -1.16
C ALA A 17 28.34 -15.58 -2.46
N ARG A 18 27.16 -15.24 -2.97
CA ARG A 18 26.67 -15.69 -4.29
C ARG A 18 26.50 -14.50 -5.21
N THR A 19 27.15 -14.55 -6.35
CA THR A 19 27.00 -13.55 -7.41
C THR A 19 25.77 -13.87 -8.25
N VAL A 20 24.81 -12.95 -8.33
CA VAL A 20 23.59 -13.11 -9.11
C VAL A 20 23.56 -12.02 -10.18
N GLY A 21 23.41 -12.43 -11.44
CA GLY A 21 23.17 -11.52 -12.55
C GLY A 21 21.76 -10.94 -12.48
N GLY A 22 21.61 -9.64 -12.68
CA GLY A 22 20.32 -8.97 -12.63
C GLY A 22 20.26 -7.71 -13.49
N ARG A 23 19.04 -7.25 -13.78
CA ARG A 23 18.85 -5.91 -14.34
C ARG A 23 19.13 -4.86 -13.26
N LYS A 24 19.92 -3.84 -13.63
CA LYS A 24 20.19 -2.68 -12.79
C LYS A 24 18.99 -1.74 -12.78
N ALA A 25 18.84 -0.99 -11.70
CA ALA A 25 17.88 0.11 -11.66
C ALA A 25 18.25 1.15 -12.72
N ARG A 26 17.27 1.90 -13.24
CA ARG A 26 17.50 2.80 -14.39
C ARG A 26 18.53 3.90 -14.10
N ASN A 27 18.61 4.35 -12.86
CA ASN A 27 19.62 5.30 -12.37
C ASN A 27 21.03 4.70 -12.22
N GLU A 28 21.15 3.38 -12.30
CA GLU A 28 22.43 2.65 -12.24
C GLU A 28 22.92 2.23 -13.65
N TRP A 29 22.22 2.64 -14.71
CA TRP A 29 22.65 2.37 -16.08
C TRP A 29 23.85 3.24 -16.44
N SER A 30 24.85 2.65 -17.10
CA SER A 30 26.08 3.35 -17.47
C SER A 30 25.84 4.48 -18.46
N VAL A 31 24.91 4.30 -19.41
CA VAL A 31 24.55 5.32 -20.39
C VAL A 31 23.05 5.29 -20.62
N LEU A 32 22.42 6.46 -20.59
CA LEU A 32 21.04 6.66 -21.02
C LEU A 32 20.96 7.96 -21.83
N LEU A 33 20.99 7.83 -23.15
CA LEU A 33 20.78 8.94 -24.07
C LEU A 33 19.30 8.94 -24.50
N ARG A 34 18.57 9.96 -24.06
CA ARG A 34 17.17 10.20 -24.47
C ARG A 34 17.16 10.65 -25.93
N ASP A 35 16.11 10.27 -26.66
CA ASP A 35 15.83 10.70 -28.04
C ASP A 35 16.94 10.47 -29.08
N HIS A 36 17.91 9.59 -28.80
CA HIS A 36 18.98 9.22 -29.74
C HIS A 36 18.47 8.58 -31.05
N HIS A 37 17.27 7.96 -31.01
CA HIS A 37 16.59 7.44 -32.19
C HIS A 37 15.12 7.82 -32.13
N PRO A 38 14.42 7.95 -33.27
CA PRO A 38 12.97 8.10 -33.30
C PRO A 38 12.29 6.97 -32.53
N GLY A 39 11.62 7.31 -31.44
CA GLY A 39 10.86 6.36 -30.61
C GLY A 39 9.44 6.17 -31.14
N TYR A 40 8.84 5.00 -30.88
CA TYR A 40 7.42 4.77 -31.12
C TYR A 40 6.51 5.60 -30.20
N ILE A 41 7.03 5.98 -29.04
CA ILE A 41 6.38 6.83 -28.04
C ILE A 41 7.41 7.83 -27.51
N THR A 42 6.94 8.95 -27.00
CA THR A 42 7.81 9.98 -26.42
C THR A 42 8.43 9.52 -25.10
N TRP A 43 9.54 10.14 -24.68
CA TRP A 43 10.15 9.82 -23.39
C TRP A 43 9.19 10.04 -22.19
N PRO A 44 8.46 11.17 -22.09
CA PRO A 44 7.46 11.36 -21.03
C PRO A 44 6.38 10.28 -21.03
N GLU A 45 5.84 9.94 -22.20
CA GLU A 45 4.82 8.89 -22.34
C GLU A 45 5.34 7.51 -21.94
N PHE A 46 6.60 7.19 -22.25
CA PHE A 46 7.26 5.98 -21.75
C PHE A 46 7.34 5.96 -20.22
N GLU A 47 7.70 7.08 -19.58
CA GLU A 47 7.80 7.17 -18.12
C GLU A 47 6.43 7.00 -17.44
N ASP A 48 5.39 7.61 -18.00
CA ASP A 48 4.01 7.44 -17.54
C ASP A 48 3.55 5.99 -17.71
N ASN A 49 3.84 5.36 -18.84
CA ASN A 49 3.54 3.96 -19.08
C ASN A 49 4.29 3.03 -18.10
N GLN A 50 5.56 3.30 -17.79
CA GLN A 50 6.31 2.53 -16.78
C GLN A 50 5.68 2.67 -15.39
N LYS A 51 5.26 3.89 -15.01
CA LYS A 51 4.56 4.13 -13.74
C LYS A 51 3.26 3.33 -13.67
N LEU A 52 2.44 3.38 -14.73
CA LEU A 52 1.21 2.59 -14.85
C LEU A 52 1.48 1.09 -14.77
N LEU A 53 2.52 0.58 -15.43
CA LEU A 53 2.88 -0.84 -15.40
C LEU A 53 3.35 -1.29 -14.01
N LEU A 54 4.11 -0.46 -13.29
CA LEU A 54 4.55 -0.73 -11.92
C LEU A 54 3.36 -0.76 -10.95
N GLU A 55 2.46 0.20 -11.05
CA GLU A 55 1.18 0.24 -10.33
C GLU A 55 0.34 -1.03 -10.62
N ASN A 56 0.39 -1.53 -11.87
CA ASN A 56 -0.35 -2.71 -12.27
C ASN A 56 0.38 -4.06 -12.06
N ALA A 57 1.63 -4.10 -11.56
CA ALA A 57 2.35 -5.36 -11.35
C ALA A 57 1.83 -6.07 -10.07
N HIS A 58 1.45 -7.35 -10.14
CA HIS A 58 0.52 -7.96 -9.16
C HIS A 58 1.05 -9.08 -8.24
N MET A 59 2.35 -9.42 -8.22
CA MET A 59 2.82 -10.62 -7.48
C MET A 59 4.16 -10.50 -6.74
N LYS A 60 4.78 -9.33 -6.68
CA LYS A 60 6.05 -9.12 -5.95
C LYS A 60 5.80 -8.51 -4.57
N LYS A 61 6.67 -8.83 -3.60
CA LYS A 61 6.61 -8.27 -2.23
C LYS A 61 6.53 -6.73 -2.23
N ASN A 62 7.13 -6.08 -3.23
CA ASN A 62 7.23 -4.62 -3.36
C ASN A 62 6.36 -4.04 -4.51
N CYS A 63 5.21 -4.63 -4.81
CA CYS A 63 4.33 -4.11 -5.85
C CYS A 63 3.67 -2.78 -5.44
N ALA A 64 3.56 -1.86 -6.41
CA ALA A 64 2.82 -0.61 -6.27
C ALA A 64 1.29 -0.84 -6.36
N ARG A 65 0.51 0.20 -6.08
CA ARG A 65 -0.95 0.14 -5.95
C ARG A 65 -1.64 -0.22 -7.26
N LYS A 66 -2.65 -1.11 -7.22
CA LYS A 66 -3.47 -1.45 -8.41
C LYS A 66 -4.15 -0.21 -9.01
N SER A 67 -4.53 -0.29 -10.28
CA SER A 67 -5.55 0.60 -10.87
C SER A 67 -6.96 0.34 -10.31
N ALA A 68 -7.76 1.39 -10.20
CA ALA A 68 -9.19 1.35 -9.87
C ALA A 68 -9.99 0.67 -11.00
N ARG A 69 -10.30 -0.63 -10.83
CA ARG A 69 -10.99 -1.46 -11.86
C ARG A 69 -12.51 -1.51 -11.71
N GLY A 70 -13.11 -0.81 -10.75
CA GLY A 70 -14.56 -0.69 -10.60
C GLY A 70 -15.28 -1.87 -9.92
N GLY A 71 -14.55 -2.84 -9.36
CA GLY A 71 -15.17 -3.91 -8.55
C GLY A 71 -15.71 -3.39 -7.21
N ARG A 72 -16.59 -4.15 -6.52
CA ARG A 72 -17.29 -3.70 -5.29
C ARG A 72 -16.41 -3.36 -4.07
N ALA A 73 -15.11 -3.64 -4.13
CA ALA A 73 -14.18 -3.41 -3.02
C ALA A 73 -13.50 -2.05 -3.13
N LEU A 74 -13.80 -1.14 -2.21
CA LEU A 74 -13.34 0.25 -2.25
C LEU A 74 -11.81 0.35 -2.14
N LEU A 75 -11.21 -0.46 -1.28
CA LEU A 75 -9.78 -0.42 -0.93
C LEU A 75 -8.94 -1.36 -1.77
N THR A 76 -9.45 -1.76 -2.94
CA THR A 76 -8.72 -2.63 -3.86
C THR A 76 -7.37 -2.01 -4.21
N GLY A 77 -6.31 -2.78 -3.99
CA GLY A 77 -4.94 -2.37 -4.27
C GLY A 77 -4.31 -1.43 -3.24
N LEU A 78 -5.05 -0.90 -2.27
CA LEU A 78 -4.52 -0.03 -1.21
C LEU A 78 -4.08 -0.80 0.04
N MET A 79 -4.74 -1.92 0.32
CA MET A 79 -4.57 -2.60 1.59
C MET A 79 -3.36 -3.53 1.61
N ARG A 80 -2.50 -3.39 2.63
CA ARG A 80 -1.38 -4.27 2.94
C ARG A 80 -1.61 -5.02 4.25
N CYS A 81 -1.07 -6.21 4.31
CA CYS A 81 -1.02 -7.01 5.52
C CYS A 81 0.05 -6.43 6.45
N GLY A 82 -0.30 -6.03 7.67
CA GLY A 82 0.68 -5.53 8.63
C GLY A 82 1.55 -6.63 9.26
N HIS A 83 1.20 -7.92 9.09
CA HIS A 83 2.06 -9.03 9.51
C HIS A 83 3.20 -9.33 8.52
N CYS A 84 2.92 -9.35 7.21
CA CYS A 84 3.91 -9.75 6.19
C CYS A 84 4.19 -8.72 5.09
N GLY A 85 3.61 -7.52 5.17
CA GLY A 85 3.79 -6.41 4.23
C GLY A 85 3.17 -6.60 2.83
N ARG A 86 2.69 -7.81 2.51
CA ARG A 86 2.14 -8.12 1.19
C ARG A 86 0.79 -7.42 0.98
N MET A 87 0.57 -7.00 -0.26
CA MET A 87 -0.72 -6.45 -0.69
C MET A 87 -1.83 -7.50 -0.59
N MET A 88 -2.95 -7.10 0.02
CA MET A 88 -4.10 -7.96 0.23
C MET A 88 -4.91 -8.12 -1.06
N ARG A 89 -5.45 -9.32 -1.27
CA ARG A 89 -6.33 -9.62 -2.40
C ARG A 89 -7.78 -9.41 -2.00
N VAL A 90 -8.60 -9.05 -2.98
CA VAL A 90 -10.05 -9.01 -2.80
C VAL A 90 -10.62 -10.37 -3.20
N PHE A 91 -11.40 -10.95 -2.32
CA PHE A 91 -12.20 -12.15 -2.59
C PHE A 91 -13.68 -11.77 -2.57
N TYR A 92 -14.43 -12.20 -3.59
CA TYR A 92 -15.87 -11.99 -3.66
C TYR A 92 -16.57 -13.31 -3.33
N GLY A 93 -17.56 -13.29 -2.43
CA GLY A 93 -18.39 -14.47 -2.19
C GLY A 93 -19.25 -14.82 -3.42
N MET A 94 -19.48 -16.12 -3.65
CA MET A 94 -20.18 -16.64 -4.84
C MET A 94 -21.71 -16.44 -4.85
N GLY A 95 -22.36 -16.24 -3.68
CA GLY A 95 -23.81 -15.99 -3.63
C GLY A 95 -24.21 -14.53 -3.89
N LYS A 96 -25.44 -14.31 -4.39
CA LYS A 96 -26.05 -12.98 -4.52
C LYS A 96 -26.03 -12.24 -3.17
N GLY A 97 -25.65 -10.96 -3.17
CA GLY A 97 -25.58 -10.12 -1.96
C GLY A 97 -24.31 -10.28 -1.09
N ASN A 98 -23.37 -11.17 -1.43
CA ASN A 98 -22.22 -11.39 -0.56
C ASN A 98 -21.19 -10.26 -0.54
N ALA A 99 -20.85 -9.84 0.68
CA ALA A 99 -19.75 -8.93 1.00
C ALA A 99 -18.41 -9.45 0.46
N HIS A 100 -17.59 -8.55 -0.08
CA HIS A 100 -16.21 -8.86 -0.44
C HIS A 100 -15.34 -8.93 0.83
N ARG A 101 -14.19 -9.59 0.73
CA ARG A 101 -13.21 -9.76 1.82
C ARG A 101 -11.82 -9.38 1.34
N TYR A 102 -11.06 -8.68 2.16
CA TYR A 102 -9.63 -8.50 1.97
C TYR A 102 -8.89 -9.66 2.61
N GLN A 103 -8.01 -10.32 1.86
CA GLN A 103 -7.31 -11.52 2.33
C GLN A 103 -5.85 -11.52 1.88
N CYS A 104 -4.97 -11.74 2.85
CA CYS A 104 -3.56 -12.00 2.63
C CYS A 104 -3.30 -13.51 2.53
N ARG A 105 -2.53 -13.92 1.52
CA ARG A 105 -2.12 -15.32 1.33
C ARG A 105 -0.88 -15.72 2.13
N GLY A 106 -0.30 -14.82 2.93
CA GLY A 106 0.97 -15.06 3.62
C GLY A 106 2.16 -15.03 2.67
N ASP A 107 3.35 -15.30 3.21
CA ASP A 107 4.57 -15.50 2.44
C ASP A 107 4.85 -16.97 2.13
N ASP A 108 5.97 -17.26 1.46
CA ASP A 108 6.24 -18.63 0.98
C ASP A 108 6.50 -19.59 2.16
N ALA A 109 6.85 -19.05 3.34
CA ALA A 109 6.91 -19.79 4.60
C ALA A 109 5.51 -20.14 5.17
N HIS A 110 4.44 -19.53 4.65
CA HIS A 110 3.05 -19.82 5.03
C HIS A 110 2.34 -20.81 4.08
N VAL A 111 3.06 -21.42 3.13
CA VAL A 111 2.48 -22.47 2.29
C VAL A 111 2.14 -23.69 3.18
N GLY A 112 0.84 -23.89 3.42
CA GLY A 112 0.32 -25.01 4.22
C GLY A 112 -0.15 -24.67 5.64
N SER A 113 0.17 -23.48 6.18
CA SER A 113 -0.22 -23.06 7.55
C SER A 113 -1.55 -22.28 7.62
N GLY A 114 -2.14 -21.96 6.47
CA GLY A 114 -3.40 -21.23 6.36
C GLY A 114 -3.22 -19.81 5.82
N LEU A 115 -4.32 -19.06 5.80
CA LEU A 115 -4.32 -17.67 5.34
C LEU A 115 -3.83 -16.77 6.47
N CYS A 116 -3.04 -15.74 6.14
CA CYS A 116 -2.43 -14.82 7.11
C CYS A 116 -3.48 -13.89 7.76
N ILE A 117 -3.66 -12.67 7.25
CA ILE A 117 -4.73 -11.76 7.70
C ILE A 117 -5.91 -11.81 6.73
N GLY A 118 -7.14 -11.84 7.26
CA GLY A 118 -8.35 -11.73 6.45
C GLY A 118 -9.46 -10.96 7.17
N ILE A 119 -10.06 -9.98 6.50
CA ILE A 119 -11.09 -9.09 7.06
C ILE A 119 -12.22 -8.81 6.08
N GLY A 120 -13.46 -8.83 6.57
CA GLY A 120 -14.64 -8.51 5.76
C GLY A 120 -14.63 -7.05 5.31
N GLY A 121 -14.82 -6.82 4.02
CA GLY A 121 -14.55 -5.51 3.42
C GLY A 121 -15.64 -4.46 3.64
N VAL A 122 -16.90 -4.83 3.84
CA VAL A 122 -18.01 -3.85 3.94
C VAL A 122 -17.83 -2.85 5.09
N ARG A 123 -17.50 -3.32 6.29
CA ARG A 123 -17.32 -2.43 7.47
C ARG A 123 -16.04 -1.61 7.36
N VAL A 124 -14.99 -2.23 6.82
CA VAL A 124 -13.68 -1.60 6.59
C VAL A 124 -13.83 -0.48 5.55
N ASP A 125 -14.45 -0.77 4.41
CA ASP A 125 -14.72 0.21 3.35
C ASP A 125 -15.53 1.39 3.88
N ARG A 126 -16.57 1.14 4.69
CA ARG A 126 -17.38 2.21 5.28
C ARG A 126 -16.58 3.08 6.24
N ALA A 127 -15.75 2.47 7.10
CA ALA A 127 -14.95 3.21 8.07
C ALA A 127 -13.90 4.08 7.37
N VAL A 128 -13.20 3.54 6.37
CA VAL A 128 -12.23 4.29 5.58
C VAL A 128 -12.91 5.36 4.73
N ALA A 129 -14.07 5.09 4.14
CA ALA A 129 -14.84 6.10 3.40
C ALA A 129 -15.22 7.28 4.29
N HIS A 130 -15.63 7.02 5.54
CA HIS A 130 -15.95 8.09 6.49
C HIS A 130 -14.72 8.93 6.83
N GLU A 131 -13.60 8.28 7.14
CA GLU A 131 -12.33 8.95 7.43
C GLU A 131 -11.87 9.84 6.26
N ILE A 132 -12.04 9.39 5.01
CA ILE A 132 -11.70 10.21 3.84
C ILE A 132 -12.57 11.45 3.74
N LEU A 133 -13.89 11.30 3.92
CA LEU A 133 -14.81 12.42 3.86
C LEU A 133 -14.52 13.44 4.96
N ASP A 134 -14.10 12.99 6.14
CA ASP A 134 -13.65 13.87 7.22
C ASP A 134 -12.33 14.57 6.89
N ALA A 135 -11.36 13.83 6.35
CA ALA A 135 -10.04 14.35 5.96
C ALA A 135 -10.09 15.37 4.82
N VAL A 136 -11.14 15.37 4.01
CA VAL A 136 -11.38 16.35 2.92
C VAL A 136 -12.57 17.27 3.21
N SER A 137 -13.02 17.31 4.46
CA SER A 137 -14.07 18.24 4.90
C SER A 137 -13.66 19.69 4.67
N GLU A 138 -14.65 20.60 4.60
CA GLU A 138 -14.40 22.03 4.41
C GLU A 138 -13.36 22.58 5.39
N ARG A 139 -13.49 22.25 6.68
CA ARG A 139 -12.54 22.69 7.72
C ARG A 139 -11.13 22.15 7.48
N ALA A 140 -11.01 20.91 7.03
CA ALA A 140 -9.72 20.31 6.70
C ALA A 140 -9.08 20.99 5.47
N VAL A 141 -9.89 21.32 4.46
CA VAL A 141 -9.45 22.03 3.25
C VAL A 141 -9.05 23.47 3.57
N GLU A 142 -9.80 24.19 4.40
CA GLU A 142 -9.42 25.54 4.86
C GLU A 142 -8.08 25.53 5.61
N ALA A 143 -7.90 24.59 6.54
CA ALA A 143 -6.64 24.44 7.26
C ALA A 143 -5.47 24.11 6.31
N ALA A 144 -5.71 23.25 5.31
CA ALA A 144 -4.69 22.91 4.31
C ALA A 144 -4.31 24.11 3.43
N ILE A 145 -5.28 24.95 3.03
CA ILE A 145 -5.03 26.17 2.26
C ILE A 145 -4.21 27.17 3.09
N LEU A 146 -4.58 27.40 4.35
CA LEU A 146 -3.81 28.26 5.26
C LEU A 146 -2.38 27.76 5.44
N ALA A 147 -2.19 26.45 5.59
CA ALA A 147 -0.86 25.85 5.69
C ALA A 147 -0.05 26.02 4.40
N ALA A 148 -0.69 25.88 3.23
CA ALA A 148 -0.05 26.10 1.93
C ALA A 148 0.35 27.56 1.72
N GLU A 149 -0.51 28.51 2.09
CA GLU A 149 -0.19 29.95 2.06
C GLU A 149 0.98 30.29 3.00
N GLN A 150 1.03 29.68 4.19
CA GLN A 150 2.14 29.91 5.12
C GLN A 150 3.45 29.30 4.60
N ALA A 151 3.39 28.11 3.99
CA ALA A 151 4.55 27.50 3.34
C ALA A 151 5.04 28.36 2.16
N GLU A 152 4.12 28.92 1.38
CA GLU A 152 4.44 29.84 0.28
C GLU A 152 5.16 31.09 0.78
N ARG A 153 4.64 31.74 1.82
CA ARG A 153 5.29 32.90 2.46
C ARG A 153 6.69 32.56 2.95
N THR A 154 6.84 31.45 3.66
CA THR A 154 8.14 30.99 4.16
C THR A 154 9.14 30.79 3.02
N ARG A 155 8.67 30.25 1.89
CA ARG A 155 9.50 30.02 0.71
C ARG A 155 9.88 31.30 -0.01
N GLN A 156 8.97 32.27 -0.06
CA GLN A 156 9.24 33.62 -0.54
C GLN A 156 10.26 34.34 0.35
N ASP A 157 10.18 34.18 1.67
CA ASP A 157 11.15 34.73 2.62
C ASP A 157 12.56 34.15 2.39
N VAL A 158 12.66 32.84 2.13
CA VAL A 158 13.92 32.19 1.77
C VAL A 158 14.49 32.75 0.46
N ILE A 159 13.66 32.92 -0.57
CA ILE A 159 14.08 33.52 -1.84
C ILE A 159 14.55 34.96 -1.62
N ALA A 160 13.83 35.74 -0.83
CA ALA A 160 14.21 37.11 -0.49
C ALA A 160 15.53 37.18 0.28
N ALA A 161 15.79 36.24 1.19
CA ALA A 161 17.06 36.15 1.90
C ALA A 161 18.22 35.80 0.96
N VAL A 162 18.07 34.80 0.09
CA VAL A 162 19.08 34.40 -0.91
C VAL A 162 19.34 35.54 -1.91
N ARG A 163 18.32 36.32 -2.27
CA ARG A 163 18.48 37.50 -3.12
C ARG A 163 19.36 38.57 -2.48
N ARG A 164 19.20 38.84 -1.17
CA ARG A 164 20.09 39.76 -0.43
C ARG A 164 21.50 39.21 -0.33
N GLU A 165 21.66 37.90 -0.15
CA GLU A 165 22.97 37.23 -0.16
C GLU A 165 23.67 37.41 -1.51
N LEU A 166 22.92 37.32 -2.62
CA LEU A 166 23.45 37.57 -3.96
C LEU A 166 23.88 39.03 -4.16
N GLU A 167 23.09 39.99 -3.65
CA GLU A 167 23.45 41.42 -3.69
C GLU A 167 24.75 41.68 -2.94
N GLN A 168 24.93 41.10 -1.75
CA GLN A 168 26.19 41.20 -1.00
C GLN A 168 27.35 40.56 -1.76
N ALA A 169 27.18 39.34 -2.30
CA ALA A 169 28.23 38.65 -3.05
C ALA A 169 28.66 39.45 -4.30
N ARG A 170 27.70 40.04 -5.02
CA ARG A 170 27.99 40.92 -6.17
C ARG A 170 28.76 42.17 -5.76
N TYR A 171 28.40 42.78 -4.63
CA TYR A 171 29.16 43.91 -4.10
C TYR A 171 30.61 43.52 -3.75
N GLU A 172 30.81 42.37 -3.12
CA GLU A 172 32.14 41.84 -2.79
C GLU A 172 32.98 41.57 -4.04
N THR A 173 32.37 41.01 -5.09
CA THR A 173 33.01 40.83 -6.41
C THR A 173 33.47 42.17 -6.98
N SER A 174 32.59 43.18 -7.04
CA SER A 174 32.95 44.52 -7.54
C SER A 174 33.98 45.24 -6.66
N LEU A 175 34.06 44.92 -5.37
CA LEU A 175 35.11 45.45 -4.50
C LEU A 175 36.46 44.75 -4.73
N ALA A 176 36.45 43.42 -4.92
CA ALA A 176 37.65 42.63 -5.21
C ALA A 176 38.26 43.01 -6.57
N GLU A 177 37.41 43.20 -7.59
CA GLU A 177 37.79 43.70 -8.91
C GLU A 177 38.52 45.04 -8.81
N ARG A 178 37.90 46.05 -8.19
CA ARG A 178 38.53 47.37 -8.00
C ARG A 178 39.86 47.30 -7.24
N ARG A 179 39.97 46.41 -6.25
CA ARG A 179 41.24 46.21 -5.50
C ARG A 179 42.32 45.59 -6.37
N TYR A 180 41.96 44.64 -7.23
CA TYR A 180 42.87 44.03 -8.19
C TYR A 180 43.34 45.05 -9.23
N GLU A 181 42.44 45.88 -9.78
CA GLU A 181 42.80 46.91 -10.76
C GLU A 181 43.76 47.98 -10.23
N LEU A 182 43.70 48.27 -8.92
CA LEU A 182 44.54 49.28 -8.27
C LEU A 182 45.94 48.77 -7.88
N VAL A 183 46.22 47.47 -7.99
CA VAL A 183 47.52 46.92 -7.58
C VAL A 183 48.60 47.21 -8.63
N ASP A 184 49.80 47.57 -8.17
CA ASP A 184 50.97 47.64 -9.04
C ASP A 184 51.34 46.23 -9.56
N PRO A 185 51.36 45.99 -10.89
CA PRO A 185 51.71 44.70 -11.47
C PRO A 185 53.10 44.18 -11.07
N ALA A 186 54.02 45.06 -10.68
CA ALA A 186 55.34 44.66 -10.18
C ALA A 186 55.25 43.88 -8.84
N LYS A 187 54.18 44.09 -8.05
CA LYS A 187 53.92 43.38 -6.79
C LYS A 187 53.23 42.03 -7.04
N ARG A 188 53.91 41.15 -7.80
CA ARG A 188 53.36 39.89 -8.33
C ARG A 188 52.62 39.00 -7.31
N HIS A 189 53.15 38.87 -6.09
CA HIS A 189 52.50 38.07 -5.05
C HIS A 189 51.17 38.67 -4.58
N VAL A 190 51.08 39.99 -4.47
CA VAL A 190 49.87 40.71 -4.07
C VAL A 190 48.83 40.66 -5.19
N ALA A 191 49.26 40.87 -6.44
CA ALA A 191 48.39 40.77 -7.61
C ALA A 191 47.75 39.37 -7.72
N ARG A 192 48.55 38.30 -7.57
CA ARG A 192 48.06 36.92 -7.61
C ARG A 192 47.07 36.59 -6.49
N GLU A 193 47.32 37.10 -5.28
CA GLU A 193 46.40 36.91 -4.15
C GLU A 193 45.08 37.66 -4.35
N LEU A 194 45.12 38.90 -4.89
CA LEU A 194 43.91 39.66 -5.19
C LEU A 194 43.10 39.05 -6.34
N GLU A 195 43.78 38.51 -7.36
CA GLU A 195 43.16 37.74 -8.44
C GLU A 195 42.46 36.50 -7.89
N ALA A 196 43.13 35.72 -7.02
CA ALA A 196 42.52 34.55 -6.38
C ALA A 196 41.26 34.93 -5.58
N ARG A 197 41.32 35.99 -4.78
CA ARG A 197 40.15 36.49 -4.02
C ARG A 197 39.01 36.97 -4.91
N TRP A 198 39.33 37.57 -6.06
CA TRP A 198 38.32 37.99 -7.02
C TRP A 198 37.66 36.78 -7.69
N ASN A 199 38.45 35.78 -8.10
CA ASN A 199 37.93 34.51 -8.61
C ASN A 199 37.03 33.80 -7.59
N ASP A 200 37.44 33.72 -6.32
CA ASP A 200 36.63 33.13 -5.25
C ASP A 200 35.31 33.89 -5.03
N ALA A 201 35.31 35.22 -5.18
CA ALA A 201 34.11 36.05 -5.08
C ALA A 201 33.17 35.83 -6.28
N LEU A 202 33.72 35.72 -7.50
CA LEU A 202 32.98 35.40 -8.72
C LEU A 202 32.31 34.01 -8.61
N GLU A 203 33.05 33.00 -8.15
CA GLU A 203 32.53 31.64 -7.96
C GLU A 203 31.39 31.59 -6.94
N ARG A 204 31.54 32.28 -5.79
CA ARG A 204 30.48 32.39 -4.79
C ARG A 204 29.24 33.09 -5.34
N ALA A 205 29.39 34.22 -6.02
CA ALA A 205 28.27 34.93 -6.62
C ALA A 205 27.52 34.04 -7.63
N ALA A 206 28.25 33.32 -8.49
CA ALA A 206 27.67 32.38 -9.44
C ALA A 206 26.95 31.20 -8.76
N GLN A 207 27.46 30.70 -7.64
CA GLN A 207 26.81 29.64 -6.87
C GLN A 207 25.49 30.11 -6.25
N ILE A 208 25.47 31.31 -5.66
CA ILE A 208 24.27 31.87 -5.05
C ILE A 208 23.23 32.19 -6.13
N GLU A 209 23.66 32.68 -7.30
CA GLU A 209 22.79 32.95 -8.45
C GLU A 209 22.09 31.68 -8.95
N ARG A 210 22.84 30.58 -9.13
CA ARG A 210 22.25 29.27 -9.49
C ARG A 210 21.22 28.81 -8.45
N ARG A 211 21.55 28.94 -7.16
CA ARG A 211 20.64 28.58 -6.07
C ARG A 211 19.35 29.42 -6.11
N LEU A 212 19.46 30.71 -6.40
CA LEU A 212 18.30 31.60 -6.53
C LEU A 212 17.42 31.19 -7.73
N GLU A 213 18.03 30.87 -8.86
CA GLU A 213 17.34 30.42 -10.07
C GLU A 213 16.60 29.09 -9.85
N GLU A 214 17.24 28.12 -9.17
CA GLU A 214 16.62 26.85 -8.79
C GLU A 214 15.40 27.05 -7.87
N LEU A 215 15.54 27.89 -6.83
CA LEU A 215 14.44 28.19 -5.91
C LEU A 215 13.28 28.93 -6.60
N SER A 216 13.60 29.88 -7.48
CA SER A 216 12.60 30.67 -8.23
C SER A 216 11.87 29.82 -9.26
N SER A 217 12.58 28.94 -9.97
CA SER A 217 12.00 28.00 -10.91
C SER A 217 11.07 27.01 -10.20
N SER A 218 11.47 26.52 -9.03
CA SER A 218 10.60 25.69 -8.18
C SER A 218 9.35 26.44 -7.70
N LEU A 219 9.41 27.77 -7.54
CA LEU A 219 8.25 28.61 -7.22
C LEU A 219 7.28 28.73 -8.38
N ALA A 220 7.80 29.08 -9.55
CA ALA A 220 7.00 29.27 -10.75
C ALA A 220 6.33 27.97 -11.23
N ALA A 221 6.93 26.81 -10.96
CA ALA A 221 6.36 25.52 -11.32
C ALA A 221 5.17 25.09 -10.44
N SER A 222 4.93 25.76 -9.30
CA SER A 222 3.82 25.40 -8.42
C SER A 222 2.49 25.85 -9.02
N PRO A 223 1.51 24.96 -9.18
CA PRO A 223 0.23 25.32 -9.78
C PRO A 223 -0.55 26.29 -8.88
N PRO A 224 -1.29 27.25 -9.45
CA PRO A 224 -2.17 28.10 -8.67
C PRO A 224 -3.30 27.26 -8.05
N ILE A 225 -3.59 27.52 -6.78
CA ILE A 225 -4.65 26.85 -6.04
C ILE A 225 -5.91 27.73 -6.08
N ASP A 226 -6.95 27.28 -6.76
CA ASP A 226 -8.26 27.94 -6.71
C ASP A 226 -8.99 27.55 -5.41
N ARG A 227 -8.91 28.45 -4.42
CA ARG A 227 -9.54 28.30 -3.10
C ARG A 227 -11.04 28.04 -3.19
N ASN A 228 -11.75 28.85 -3.99
CA ASN A 228 -13.21 28.76 -4.07
C ASN A 228 -13.63 27.43 -4.70
N ARG A 229 -12.91 27.01 -5.74
CA ARG A 229 -13.17 25.72 -6.38
C ARG A 229 -12.91 24.55 -5.45
N LEU A 230 -11.85 24.58 -4.66
CA LEU A 230 -11.54 23.50 -3.70
C LEU A 230 -12.59 23.41 -2.59
N LEU A 231 -13.04 24.54 -2.03
CA LEU A 231 -14.07 24.54 -1.00
C LEU A 231 -15.41 24.04 -1.54
N GLN A 232 -15.78 24.44 -2.76
CA GLN A 232 -16.97 23.92 -3.43
C GLN A 232 -16.88 22.39 -3.61
N LEU A 233 -15.74 21.89 -4.07
CA LEU A 233 -15.52 20.45 -4.22
C LEU A 233 -15.59 19.71 -2.87
N ALA A 234 -15.06 20.30 -1.80
CA ALA A 234 -15.14 19.74 -0.45
C ALA A 234 -16.58 19.64 0.05
N HIS A 235 -17.39 20.67 -0.21
CA HIS A 235 -18.81 20.72 0.13
C HIS A 235 -19.64 19.69 -0.66
N ASP A 236 -19.42 19.60 -1.96
CA ASP A 236 -20.21 18.75 -2.86
C ASP A 236 -19.84 17.27 -2.76
N LEU A 237 -18.61 16.95 -2.34
CA LEU A 237 -18.08 15.60 -2.38
C LEU A 237 -18.87 14.59 -1.53
N PRO A 238 -19.28 14.86 -0.28
CA PRO A 238 -20.11 13.93 0.48
C PRO A 238 -21.43 13.59 -0.22
N ALA A 239 -22.08 14.58 -0.85
CA ALA A 239 -23.31 14.35 -1.60
C ALA A 239 -23.04 13.50 -2.85
N ALA A 240 -22.03 13.85 -3.65
CA ALA A 240 -21.63 13.11 -4.85
C ALA A 240 -21.21 11.67 -4.53
N TRP A 241 -20.49 11.47 -3.41
CA TRP A 241 -20.07 10.17 -2.91
C TRP A 241 -21.27 9.27 -2.60
N ASN A 242 -22.31 9.80 -1.99
CA ASN A 242 -23.48 9.02 -1.58
C ASN A 242 -24.52 8.83 -2.69
N ALA A 243 -24.71 9.82 -3.56
CA ALA A 243 -25.84 9.84 -4.49
C ALA A 243 -25.65 9.02 -5.77
N ALA A 244 -24.44 8.99 -6.36
CA ALA A 244 -24.27 8.32 -7.67
C ALA A 244 -22.82 8.03 -8.10
N ALA A 245 -21.80 8.34 -7.30
CA ALA A 245 -20.42 8.07 -7.72
C ALA A 245 -20.23 6.57 -7.98
N ASP A 246 -19.89 6.23 -9.23
CA ASP A 246 -19.59 4.87 -9.61
C ASP A 246 -18.37 4.39 -8.81
N MET A 247 -18.32 3.09 -8.52
CA MET A 247 -17.30 2.52 -7.65
C MET A 247 -15.88 2.75 -8.20
N ARG A 248 -15.71 2.90 -9.52
CA ARG A 248 -14.42 3.21 -10.13
C ARG A 248 -13.98 4.63 -9.76
N SER A 249 -14.88 5.61 -9.83
CA SER A 249 -14.59 6.99 -9.41
C SER A 249 -14.23 7.07 -7.93
N LYS A 250 -14.97 6.36 -7.07
CA LYS A 250 -14.65 6.27 -5.63
C LYS A 250 -13.26 5.70 -5.39
N GLN A 251 -12.94 4.57 -6.04
CA GLN A 251 -11.61 3.97 -5.97
C GLN A 251 -10.54 4.94 -6.48
N ARG A 252 -10.76 5.65 -7.60
CA ARG A 252 -9.81 6.62 -8.14
C ARG A 252 -9.53 7.76 -7.16
N LEU A 253 -10.55 8.27 -6.49
CA LEU A 253 -10.38 9.32 -5.48
C LEU A 253 -9.53 8.83 -4.30
N LEU A 254 -9.84 7.64 -3.76
CA LEU A 254 -9.02 7.01 -2.73
C LEU A 254 -7.57 6.86 -3.15
N HIS A 255 -7.40 6.55 -4.42
CA HIS A 255 -6.14 6.36 -5.08
C HIS A 255 -5.39 7.70 -5.31
N ILE A 256 -6.01 8.85 -5.11
CA ILE A 256 -5.29 10.12 -5.13
C ILE A 256 -4.83 10.46 -3.70
N VAL A 257 -5.72 10.28 -2.72
CA VAL A 257 -5.50 10.76 -1.35
C VAL A 257 -4.82 9.77 -0.41
N ILE A 258 -4.85 8.47 -0.71
CA ILE A 258 -4.23 7.41 0.11
C ILE A 258 -3.06 6.77 -0.65
N GLN A 259 -1.91 6.73 0.01
CA GLN A 259 -0.73 6.00 -0.45
C GLN A 259 -0.91 4.49 -0.22
N GLU A 260 -1.21 4.08 1.01
CA GLU A 260 -1.52 2.70 1.38
C GLU A 260 -2.28 2.61 2.70
N ILE A 261 -2.82 1.42 3.00
CA ILE A 261 -3.47 1.13 4.27
C ILE A 261 -2.87 -0.15 4.83
N VAL A 262 -2.23 -0.08 6.00
CA VAL A 262 -1.69 -1.25 6.69
C VAL A 262 -2.76 -1.81 7.62
N CYS A 263 -3.14 -3.06 7.40
CA CYS A 263 -4.19 -3.74 8.13
C CYS A 263 -3.60 -4.77 9.10
N ASN A 264 -3.89 -4.58 10.39
CA ASN A 264 -3.59 -5.50 11.48
C ASN A 264 -4.87 -5.96 12.17
N LEU A 265 -4.78 -7.06 12.91
CA LEU A 265 -5.87 -7.58 13.72
C LEU A 265 -5.45 -7.52 15.18
N ASP A 266 -6.27 -6.85 15.98
CA ASP A 266 -6.16 -6.86 17.44
C ASP A 266 -7.11 -7.94 17.97
N ASP A 267 -6.55 -9.04 18.46
CA ASP A 267 -7.34 -10.15 18.99
C ASP A 267 -7.85 -9.89 20.42
N ALA A 268 -7.23 -8.97 21.17
CA ALA A 268 -7.65 -8.62 22.53
C ALA A 268 -8.95 -7.81 22.49
N THR A 269 -9.03 -6.80 21.61
CA THR A 269 -10.26 -6.01 21.42
C THR A 269 -11.20 -6.59 20.37
N ASN A 270 -10.74 -7.60 19.61
CA ASN A 270 -11.45 -8.17 18.46
C ASN A 270 -11.77 -7.07 17.41
N GLU A 271 -10.76 -6.28 17.07
CA GLU A 271 -10.84 -5.19 16.09
C GLU A 271 -9.85 -5.41 14.95
N ALA A 272 -10.14 -4.81 13.80
CA ALA A 272 -9.16 -4.58 12.75
C ALA A 272 -8.61 -3.17 12.93
N VAL A 273 -7.29 -3.04 13.00
CA VAL A 273 -6.58 -1.77 13.12
C VAL A 273 -6.07 -1.41 11.73
N LEU A 274 -6.54 -0.30 11.19
CA LEU A 274 -6.20 0.19 9.86
C LEU A 274 -5.37 1.45 10.00
N LEU A 275 -4.08 1.38 9.69
CA LEU A 275 -3.22 2.54 9.61
C LEU A 275 -3.24 3.07 8.18
N ILE A 276 -3.83 4.26 7.98
CA ILE A 276 -3.97 4.93 6.69
C ILE A 276 -2.79 5.86 6.49
N HIS A 277 -2.06 5.64 5.40
CA HIS A 277 -0.93 6.47 5.01
C HIS A 277 -1.42 7.44 3.93
N TRP A 278 -1.52 8.72 4.28
CA TRP A 278 -2.04 9.75 3.39
C TRP A 278 -0.98 10.22 2.40
N THR A 279 -1.42 10.60 1.20
CA THR A 279 -0.60 11.34 0.24
C THR A 279 -0.25 12.69 0.85
N GLY A 280 0.94 12.82 1.43
CA GLY A 280 1.34 13.96 2.27
C GLY A 280 2.09 13.56 3.55
N GLY A 281 2.21 12.26 3.84
CA GLY A 281 3.05 11.73 4.92
C GLY A 281 2.40 11.71 6.31
N ARG A 282 1.16 12.23 6.44
CA ARG A 282 0.35 12.06 7.65
C ARG A 282 -0.15 10.62 7.74
N HIS A 283 -0.41 10.18 8.96
CA HIS A 283 -1.01 8.89 9.25
C HIS A 283 -2.26 9.09 10.10
N SER A 284 -3.31 8.30 9.86
CA SER A 284 -4.44 8.16 10.78
C SER A 284 -4.75 6.69 11.04
N GLU A 285 -5.26 6.40 12.24
CA GLU A 285 -5.63 5.05 12.64
C GLU A 285 -7.15 4.95 12.73
N VAL A 286 -7.70 3.93 12.07
CA VAL A 286 -9.12 3.60 12.11
C VAL A 286 -9.29 2.19 12.67
N ARG A 287 -10.03 2.06 13.76
CA ARG A 287 -10.33 0.76 14.38
C ARG A 287 -11.74 0.31 14.01
N VAL A 288 -11.86 -0.91 13.50
CA VAL A 288 -13.12 -1.48 13.04
C VAL A 288 -13.38 -2.79 13.78
N ALA A 289 -14.40 -2.81 14.65
CA ALA A 289 -14.79 -4.04 15.33
C ALA A 289 -15.06 -5.18 14.34
N ARG A 290 -14.54 -6.37 14.66
CA ARG A 290 -14.74 -7.57 13.86
C ARG A 290 -16.04 -8.22 14.31
N VAL A 291 -16.78 -8.79 13.37
CA VAL A 291 -17.89 -9.67 13.75
C VAL A 291 -17.29 -10.84 14.53
N ARG A 292 -17.70 -11.00 15.79
CA ARG A 292 -17.43 -12.22 16.55
C ARG A 292 -18.10 -13.34 15.78
N SER A 293 -17.33 -14.03 14.94
CA SER A 293 -17.79 -15.28 14.32
C SER A 293 -18.14 -16.16 15.50
N GLY A 294 -19.38 -16.65 15.61
CA GLY A 294 -19.88 -17.41 16.75
C GLY A 294 -18.83 -18.37 17.28
N ARG A 295 -18.04 -17.88 18.24
CA ARG A 295 -17.12 -18.68 19.02
C ARG A 295 -18.09 -19.30 20.00
N TYR A 296 -18.25 -20.61 19.95
CA TYR A 296 -18.54 -21.28 21.20
C TYR A 296 -17.46 -20.77 22.19
N PRO A 297 -17.85 -20.31 23.39
CA PRO A 297 -16.89 -20.04 24.44
C PRO A 297 -15.89 -21.20 24.51
N ALA A 298 -14.63 -20.95 24.85
CA ALA A 298 -13.67 -22.05 25.01
C ALA A 298 -14.21 -23.15 25.96
N ASP A 299 -15.06 -22.75 26.91
CA ASP A 299 -15.76 -23.60 27.87
C ASP A 299 -16.98 -24.36 27.31
N GLY A 300 -17.37 -24.06 26.07
CA GLY A 300 -18.56 -24.59 25.40
C GLY A 300 -18.30 -25.27 24.06
N ALA A 301 -17.06 -25.28 23.54
CA ALA A 301 -16.76 -26.09 22.35
C ALA A 301 -17.19 -27.54 22.66
N PRO A 302 -18.13 -28.14 21.90
CA PRO A 302 -18.53 -29.50 22.18
C PRO A 302 -17.27 -30.35 22.08
N SER A 303 -16.85 -30.93 23.20
CA SER A 303 -15.73 -31.87 23.22
C SER A 303 -15.90 -32.82 22.05
N ALA A 304 -14.84 -33.10 21.31
CA ALA A 304 -14.91 -34.01 20.17
C ALA A 304 -15.58 -35.34 20.56
N VAL A 305 -15.46 -35.75 21.82
CA VAL A 305 -16.17 -36.89 22.44
C VAL A 305 -17.68 -36.71 22.41
N LYS A 306 -18.21 -35.54 22.82
CA LYS A 306 -19.65 -35.23 22.83
C LYS A 306 -20.21 -35.21 21.40
N ALA A 307 -19.47 -34.60 20.48
CA ALA A 307 -19.84 -34.56 19.08
C ALA A 307 -19.83 -35.98 18.45
N LEU A 308 -18.80 -36.79 18.73
CA LEU A 308 -18.72 -38.17 18.27
C LEU A 308 -19.84 -39.04 18.86
N ARG A 309 -20.16 -38.91 20.15
CA ARG A 309 -21.29 -39.63 20.78
C ARG A 309 -22.63 -39.34 20.10
N ALA A 310 -22.84 -38.10 19.64
CA ALA A 310 -24.09 -37.71 19.00
C ALA A 310 -24.19 -38.15 17.52
N MET A 311 -23.05 -38.33 16.84
CA MET A 311 -23.03 -38.55 15.38
C MET A 311 -22.55 -39.96 14.97
N ALA A 312 -21.82 -40.68 15.82
CA ALA A 312 -21.36 -42.03 15.54
C ALA A 312 -22.55 -42.97 15.25
N GLY A 313 -22.35 -43.93 14.36
CA GLY A 313 -23.39 -44.83 13.88
C GLY A 313 -24.34 -44.23 12.82
N HIS A 314 -24.43 -42.90 12.69
CA HIS A 314 -25.34 -42.23 11.74
C HIS A 314 -24.66 -41.78 10.44
N TRP A 315 -23.34 -41.56 10.48
CA TRP A 315 -22.54 -41.03 9.38
C TRP A 315 -21.19 -41.76 9.26
N PRO A 316 -20.62 -41.89 8.05
CA PRO A 316 -19.30 -42.48 7.86
C PRO A 316 -18.18 -41.69 8.58
N ASP A 317 -17.14 -42.40 9.04
CA ASP A 317 -16.00 -41.81 9.78
C ASP A 317 -15.30 -40.66 9.01
N ARG A 318 -15.34 -40.69 7.67
CA ARG A 318 -14.83 -39.60 6.82
C ARG A 318 -15.64 -38.31 6.98
N GLU A 319 -16.96 -38.42 7.03
CA GLU A 319 -17.85 -37.27 7.17
C GLU A 319 -17.83 -36.71 8.59
N LEU A 320 -17.69 -37.60 9.58
CA LEU A 320 -17.43 -37.22 10.97
C LEU A 320 -16.14 -36.41 11.10
N ALA A 321 -15.05 -36.79 10.41
CA ALA A 321 -13.80 -36.04 10.42
C ALA A 321 -13.96 -34.64 9.82
N VAL A 322 -14.70 -34.52 8.71
CA VAL A 322 -15.01 -33.22 8.09
C VAL A 322 -15.86 -32.36 9.02
N ALA A 323 -16.88 -32.94 9.65
CA ALA A 323 -17.76 -32.24 10.59
C ALA A 323 -16.98 -31.73 11.81
N LEU A 324 -16.14 -32.56 12.43
CA LEU A 324 -15.30 -32.17 13.59
C LEU A 324 -14.33 -31.04 13.25
N ASN A 325 -13.68 -31.08 12.08
CA ASN A 325 -12.81 -30.01 11.62
C ASN A 325 -13.59 -28.71 11.33
N ARG A 326 -14.80 -28.81 10.75
CA ARG A 326 -15.69 -27.65 10.53
C ARG A 326 -16.14 -27.02 11.84
N MET A 327 -16.43 -27.84 12.85
CA MET A 327 -16.76 -27.41 14.21
C MET A 327 -15.52 -26.95 15.00
N ARG A 328 -14.31 -27.00 14.40
CA ARG A 328 -13.02 -26.66 15.04
C ARG A 328 -12.75 -27.43 16.32
N CYS A 329 -13.28 -28.65 16.43
CA CYS A 329 -12.89 -29.57 17.48
C CYS A 329 -11.42 -29.98 17.24
N GLN A 330 -10.58 -29.91 18.26
CA GLN A 330 -9.20 -30.38 18.19
C GLN A 330 -9.07 -31.74 18.89
N THR A 331 -8.08 -32.54 18.49
CA THR A 331 -7.67 -33.71 19.28
C THR A 331 -7.00 -33.26 20.58
N GLY A 332 -6.81 -34.17 21.54
CA GLY A 332 -6.09 -33.86 22.79
C GLY A 332 -4.72 -33.22 22.55
N ASP A 333 -4.06 -33.60 21.45
CA ASP A 333 -2.74 -33.09 21.03
C ASP A 333 -2.81 -31.93 20.02
N GLY A 334 -3.97 -31.29 19.84
CA GLY A 334 -4.12 -30.08 19.01
C GLY A 334 -4.15 -30.31 17.50
N HIS A 335 -4.24 -31.56 17.03
CA HIS A 335 -4.24 -31.88 15.61
C HIS A 335 -5.64 -31.87 14.97
N THR A 336 -5.67 -31.87 13.63
CA THR A 336 -6.90 -32.02 12.84
C THR A 336 -7.44 -33.45 12.86
N TRP A 337 -8.76 -33.59 12.70
CA TRP A 337 -9.43 -34.88 12.60
C TRP A 337 -9.24 -35.50 11.22
N THR A 338 -8.70 -36.71 11.18
CA THR A 338 -8.65 -37.55 9.98
C THR A 338 -9.60 -38.73 10.16
N THR A 339 -9.98 -39.41 9.07
CA THR A 339 -10.82 -40.61 9.13
C THR A 339 -10.23 -41.66 10.09
N VAL A 340 -8.90 -41.83 10.08
CA VAL A 340 -8.19 -42.75 10.98
C VAL A 340 -8.33 -42.34 12.45
N ARG A 341 -8.10 -41.07 12.76
CA ARG A 341 -8.24 -40.54 14.13
C ARG A 341 -9.66 -40.61 14.66
N VAL A 342 -10.65 -40.40 13.80
CA VAL A 342 -12.07 -40.60 14.14
C VAL A 342 -12.34 -42.06 14.48
N ARG A 343 -11.87 -42.99 13.63
CA ARG A 343 -12.02 -44.43 13.85
C ARG A 343 -11.40 -44.88 15.17
N GLU A 344 -10.14 -44.53 15.42
CA GLU A 344 -9.42 -44.86 16.67
C GLU A 344 -10.15 -44.30 17.89
N MET A 345 -10.62 -43.06 17.81
CA MET A 345 -11.39 -42.43 18.89
C MET A 345 -12.74 -43.10 19.11
N ARG A 346 -13.43 -43.47 18.04
CA ARG A 346 -14.73 -44.18 18.06
C ARG A 346 -14.58 -45.55 18.72
N GLU A 347 -13.56 -46.32 18.32
CA GLU A 347 -13.24 -47.63 18.89
C GLU A 347 -12.85 -47.51 20.38
N ARG A 348 -12.00 -46.54 20.73
CA ARG A 348 -11.62 -46.26 22.13
C ARG A 348 -12.81 -45.88 23.02
N LEU A 349 -13.82 -45.22 22.45
CA LEU A 349 -15.04 -44.81 23.14
C LEU A 349 -16.17 -45.87 23.09
N GLY A 350 -15.97 -47.00 22.43
CA GLY A 350 -16.99 -48.04 22.26
C GLY A 350 -18.20 -47.62 21.44
N LEU A 351 -18.02 -46.70 20.48
CA LEU A 351 -19.12 -46.13 19.70
C LEU A 351 -19.41 -46.95 18.42
N PRO A 352 -20.70 -47.05 18.01
CA PRO A 352 -21.10 -47.89 16.89
C PRO A 352 -20.51 -47.40 15.57
N GLN A 353 -20.05 -48.34 14.74
CA GLN A 353 -19.68 -48.04 13.36
C GLN A 353 -20.92 -47.69 12.54
N TYR A 354 -20.78 -46.77 11.60
CA TYR A 354 -21.83 -46.54 10.60
C TYR A 354 -22.04 -47.80 9.76
N VAL A 355 -23.24 -48.37 9.84
CA VAL A 355 -23.71 -49.42 8.93
C VAL A 355 -24.66 -48.75 7.96
N ALA A 356 -24.37 -48.85 6.67
CA ALA A 356 -25.27 -48.33 5.65
C ALA A 356 -26.55 -49.16 5.64
N ASP A 357 -27.67 -48.54 6.04
CA ASP A 357 -28.99 -49.13 5.89
C ASP A 357 -29.38 -49.08 4.39
N PRO A 358 -29.61 -50.23 3.72
CA PRO A 358 -29.99 -50.25 2.30
C PRO A 358 -31.34 -49.57 2.02
N ALA A 359 -32.14 -49.26 3.05
CA ALA A 359 -33.45 -48.63 2.91
C ALA A 359 -33.46 -47.11 3.13
N ARG A 360 -32.32 -46.45 3.40
CA ARG A 360 -32.30 -44.98 3.55
C ARG A 360 -32.58 -44.31 2.20
N PRO A 361 -33.69 -43.55 2.04
CA PRO A 361 -33.93 -42.82 0.81
C PRO A 361 -32.76 -41.86 0.59
N GLN A 362 -32.17 -41.90 -0.61
CA GLN A 362 -31.12 -40.96 -0.98
C GLN A 362 -31.67 -39.54 -0.84
N THR A 363 -31.24 -38.83 0.20
CA THR A 363 -31.53 -37.40 0.34
C THR A 363 -30.74 -36.70 -0.77
N VAL A 364 -31.44 -36.37 -1.84
CA VAL A 364 -30.89 -35.61 -2.96
C VAL A 364 -30.72 -34.15 -2.53
N THR A 365 -29.63 -33.52 -2.95
CA THR A 365 -29.41 -32.09 -2.68
C THR A 365 -30.49 -31.26 -3.35
N LEU A 366 -30.82 -30.11 -2.77
CA LEU A 366 -31.88 -29.20 -3.24
C LEU A 366 -31.73 -28.84 -4.75
N MET A 367 -30.49 -28.80 -5.27
CA MET A 367 -30.21 -28.65 -6.71
C MET A 367 -30.65 -29.86 -7.54
N LYS A 368 -30.37 -31.08 -7.10
CA LYS A 368 -30.80 -32.29 -7.80
C LYS A 368 -32.32 -32.48 -7.73
N THR A 369 -32.95 -32.01 -6.66
CA THR A 369 -34.42 -31.97 -6.56
C THR A 369 -35.00 -30.99 -7.58
N ALA A 370 -34.40 -29.81 -7.74
CA ALA A 370 -34.82 -28.84 -8.75
C ALA A 370 -34.69 -29.38 -10.19
N GLU A 371 -33.59 -30.04 -10.54
CA GLU A 371 -33.42 -30.69 -11.85
C GLU A 371 -34.42 -31.83 -12.10
N HIS A 372 -34.91 -32.47 -11.04
CA HIS A 372 -35.86 -33.58 -11.16
C HIS A 372 -37.31 -33.14 -11.30
N PHE A 373 -37.66 -31.94 -10.84
CA PHE A 373 -39.02 -31.41 -10.86
C PHE A 373 -39.24 -30.27 -11.87
N GLY A 374 -38.22 -29.92 -12.68
CA GLY A 374 -38.31 -28.93 -13.76
C GLY A 374 -37.79 -27.56 -13.35
#